data_AF-A0A958FKG9-F1
#
_entry.id   AF-A0A958FKG9-F1
#
_cell.length_a   1.000
_cell.length_b   1.000
_cell.length_c   1.000
_cell.angle_alpha   90.00
_cell.angle_beta   90.00
_cell.angle_gamma   90.00
#
_symmetry.space_group_name_H-M   'P 1'
#
loop_
_entity.id
_entity.type
_entity.pdbx_description
1 polymer ?
#
loop_
_entity_poly.entity_id
_entity_poly.type
_entity_poly.pdbx_seq_one_letter_code
_entity_poly.pdbx_strand_id
1 'polypeptide(L)'
;KLSDSYLIMSAHYDHLGVGEKVKGDSIYNGVFDNAAGAAALLEIARAFSEFPTAPPRTIIFLFLTGEEKGLLGSRYYLDNPVQPLYKTIANVNIDGLAMFDTFNDIVGIGAELSTLGDDLREAASINGLAVSPLPAEFTWQASFARSDQIAFAQAGIPS
;
A
#
# COMPACT_ATOMS: atom_id res chain seq x y z
N LYS A 1 19.05 17.74 -2.07
CA LYS A 1 19.57 16.43 -1.61
C LYS A 1 18.39 15.47 -1.55
N LEU A 2 18.53 14.23 -2.02
CA LEU A 2 17.42 13.26 -2.07
C LEU A 2 16.84 12.92 -0.69
N SER A 3 17.62 13.10 0.38
CA SER A 3 17.19 12.89 1.77
C SER A 3 16.04 13.80 2.23
N ASP A 4 15.77 14.90 1.52
CA ASP A 4 14.67 15.85 1.78
C ASP A 4 13.43 15.57 0.90
N SER A 5 13.32 14.34 0.39
CA SER A 5 12.14 13.82 -0.32
C SER A 5 11.72 12.48 0.29
N TYR A 6 10.41 12.25 0.36
CA TYR A 6 9.82 11.14 1.11
C TYR A 6 9.06 10.19 0.21
N LEU A 7 9.36 8.90 0.31
CA LEU A 7 8.51 7.81 -0.18
C LEU A 7 7.72 7.26 1.00
N ILE A 8 6.40 7.21 0.90
CA ILE A 8 5.56 6.57 1.91
C ILE A 8 5.24 5.15 1.44
N MET A 9 5.50 4.15 2.28
CA MET A 9 4.95 2.81 2.11
C MET A 9 3.90 2.62 3.19
N SER A 10 2.66 2.30 2.82
CA SER A 10 1.54 2.23 3.76
C SER A 10 0.81 0.90 3.72
N ALA A 11 0.17 0.58 4.83
CA ALA A 11 -0.80 -0.50 4.96
C ALA A 11 -1.68 -0.18 6.18
N HIS A 12 -2.98 -0.44 6.10
CA HIS A 12 -3.82 -0.38 7.30
C HIS A 12 -3.69 -1.66 8.11
N TYR A 13 -3.82 -1.54 9.44
CA TYR A 13 -3.77 -2.68 10.35
C TYR A 13 -5.11 -2.96 11.05
N ASP A 14 -6.10 -2.08 10.87
CA ASP A 14 -7.46 -2.35 11.35
C ASP A 14 -8.21 -3.29 10.42
N HIS A 15 -9.30 -3.85 10.94
CA HIS A 15 -10.27 -4.60 10.17
C HIS A 15 -11.67 -4.36 10.76
N LEU A 16 -12.70 -4.88 10.08
CA LEU A 16 -14.11 -4.78 10.47
C LEU A 16 -14.43 -5.27 11.90
N GLY A 17 -13.64 -6.22 12.42
CA GLY A 17 -13.75 -6.72 13.79
C GLY A 17 -14.89 -7.72 13.97
N VAL A 18 -16.10 -7.24 14.29
CA VAL A 18 -17.27 -8.09 14.56
C VAL A 18 -18.35 -7.84 13.52
N GLY A 19 -18.83 -8.90 12.89
CA GLY A 19 -19.87 -8.85 11.86
C GLY A 19 -20.95 -9.93 12.02
N GLU A 20 -21.64 -10.25 10.92
CA GLU A 20 -22.64 -11.30 10.90
C GLU A 20 -22.00 -12.68 11.12
N LYS A 21 -22.73 -13.58 11.80
CA LYS A 21 -22.22 -14.91 12.10
C LYS A 21 -22.14 -15.77 10.83
N VAL A 22 -20.94 -16.20 10.48
CA VAL A 22 -20.70 -17.21 9.45
C VAL A 22 -20.31 -18.52 10.14
N LYS A 23 -21.12 -19.56 9.98
CA LYS A 23 -20.91 -20.87 10.63
C LYS A 23 -20.75 -20.78 12.17
N GLY A 24 -21.41 -19.79 12.80
CA GLY A 24 -21.41 -19.60 14.25
C GLY A 24 -20.35 -18.64 14.79
N ASP A 25 -19.41 -18.18 13.96
CA ASP A 25 -18.36 -17.22 14.32
C ASP A 25 -18.72 -15.82 13.79
N SER A 26 -18.65 -14.80 14.64
CA SER A 26 -18.89 -13.39 14.28
C SER A 26 -17.61 -12.57 14.12
N ILE A 27 -16.44 -13.16 14.35
CA ILE A 27 -15.16 -12.47 14.25
C ILE A 27 -14.68 -12.49 12.81
N TYR A 28 -14.47 -11.30 12.26
CA TYR A 28 -13.77 -11.14 10.99
C TYR A 28 -12.29 -10.95 11.34
N ASN A 29 -11.47 -11.94 11.00
CA ASN A 29 -10.05 -11.99 11.41
C ASN A 29 -9.13 -11.13 10.54
N GLY A 30 -9.56 -10.76 9.32
CA GLY A 30 -8.82 -9.82 8.49
C GLY A 30 -7.45 -10.29 8.01
N VAL A 31 -7.28 -11.60 7.79
CA VAL A 31 -5.96 -12.14 7.39
C VAL A 31 -5.50 -11.52 6.07
N PHE A 32 -6.35 -11.51 5.05
CA PHE A 32 -6.03 -10.86 3.77
C PHE A 32 -6.26 -9.35 3.81
N ASP A 33 -7.23 -8.90 4.59
CA ASP A 33 -7.68 -7.51 4.68
C ASP A 33 -7.63 -7.07 6.15
N ASN A 34 -6.52 -6.54 6.65
CA ASN A 34 -5.24 -6.40 5.95
C ASN A 34 -4.03 -6.78 6.83
N ALA A 35 -4.20 -7.81 7.66
CA ALA A 35 -3.11 -8.30 8.51
C ALA A 35 -1.89 -8.76 7.70
N ALA A 36 -2.10 -9.38 6.53
CA ALA A 36 -1.02 -9.78 5.64
C ALA A 36 -0.27 -8.59 5.05
N GLY A 37 -0.95 -7.52 4.62
CA GLY A 37 -0.30 -6.31 4.12
C GLY A 37 0.46 -5.56 5.21
N ALA A 38 -0.11 -5.45 6.40
CA ALA A 38 0.59 -4.89 7.56
C ALA A 38 1.84 -5.73 7.92
N ALA A 39 1.74 -7.05 7.92
CA ALA A 39 2.90 -7.92 8.16
C ALA A 39 3.99 -7.75 7.10
N ALA A 40 3.61 -7.61 5.83
CA ALA A 40 4.55 -7.36 4.73
C ALA A 40 5.23 -6.00 4.86
N LEU A 41 4.49 -4.94 5.20
CA LEU A 41 5.08 -3.62 5.44
C LEU A 41 6.11 -3.66 6.59
N LEU A 42 5.80 -4.39 7.66
CA LEU A 42 6.71 -4.57 8.79
C LEU A 42 7.98 -5.31 8.37
N GLU A 43 7.85 -6.36 7.56
CA GLU A 43 8.99 -7.12 7.06
C GLU A 43 9.85 -6.31 6.09
N ILE A 44 9.24 -5.51 5.22
CA ILE A 44 9.95 -4.57 4.35
C ILE A 44 10.73 -3.57 5.20
N ALA A 45 10.13 -3.00 6.25
CA ALA A 45 10.80 -2.09 7.16
C ALA A 45 12.00 -2.73 7.87
N ARG A 46 11.85 -3.98 8.35
CA ARG A 46 12.93 -4.78 8.93
C ARG A 46 14.07 -4.96 7.93
N ALA A 47 13.75 -5.38 6.70
CA ALA A 47 14.74 -5.57 5.65
C ALA A 47 15.52 -4.28 5.39
N PHE A 48 14.85 -3.14 5.20
CA PHE A 48 15.49 -1.83 5.02
C PHE A 48 16.40 -1.43 6.20
N SER A 49 16.06 -1.82 7.43
CA SER A 49 16.90 -1.54 8.61
C SER A 49 18.21 -2.34 8.64
N GLU A 50 18.28 -3.45 7.91
CA GLU A 50 19.43 -4.33 7.83
C GLU A 50 20.31 -4.07 6.59
N PHE A 51 19.88 -3.19 5.68
CA PHE A 51 20.67 -2.84 4.50
C PHE A 51 21.99 -2.15 4.92
N PRO A 52 23.15 -2.55 4.35
CA PRO A 52 24.45 -1.95 4.68
C PRO A 52 24.55 -0.45 4.38
N THR A 53 23.70 0.05 3.48
CA THR A 53 23.67 1.45 3.08
C THR A 53 22.21 1.90 3.02
N ALA A 54 21.89 2.93 3.78
CA ALA A 54 20.56 3.52 3.78
C ALA A 54 20.22 4.07 2.39
N PRO A 55 18.94 3.99 1.96
CA PRO A 55 18.50 4.63 0.73
C PRO A 55 18.80 6.13 0.74
N PRO A 56 19.11 6.74 -0.42
CA PRO A 56 19.40 8.17 -0.50
C PRO A 56 18.16 9.05 -0.25
N ARG A 57 16.95 8.49 -0.37
CA ARG A 57 15.68 9.12 -0.01
C ARG A 57 15.19 8.59 1.34
N THR A 58 14.43 9.41 2.04
CA THR A 58 13.78 8.99 3.29
C THR A 58 12.55 8.13 2.95
N ILE A 59 12.43 6.97 3.57
CA ILE A 59 11.24 6.10 3.46
C ILE A 59 10.46 6.16 4.76
N ILE A 60 9.15 6.38 4.68
CA ILE A 60 8.22 6.38 5.81
C ILE A 60 7.38 5.12 5.71
N PHE A 61 7.52 4.20 6.66
CA PHE A 61 6.65 3.04 6.81
C PHE A 61 5.46 3.44 7.69
N LEU A 62 4.29 3.58 7.07
CA LEU A 62 3.09 4.16 7.69
C LEU A 62 2.00 3.12 7.89
N PHE A 63 1.77 2.74 9.15
CA PHE A 63 0.68 1.85 9.54
C PHE A 63 -0.58 2.66 9.85
N LEU A 64 -1.60 2.50 9.02
CA LEU A 64 -2.86 3.25 9.07
C LEU A 64 -3.94 2.51 9.87
N THR A 65 -4.92 3.23 10.38
CA THR A 65 -6.09 2.66 11.07
C THR A 65 -7.35 3.36 10.61
N GLY A 66 -8.51 2.72 10.75
CA GLY A 66 -9.80 3.26 10.33
C GLY A 66 -9.97 3.34 8.82
N GLU A 67 -9.23 2.53 8.04
CA GLU A 67 -9.44 2.37 6.60
C GLU A 67 -10.88 1.92 6.36
N GLU A 68 -11.27 0.85 7.06
CA GLU A 68 -12.56 0.15 6.99
C GLU A 68 -13.73 0.99 7.52
N LYS A 69 -13.43 2.16 8.10
CA LYS A 69 -14.38 3.17 8.57
C LYS A 69 -14.41 4.42 7.69
N GLY A 70 -13.82 4.34 6.49
CA GLY A 70 -13.83 5.41 5.50
C GLY A 70 -12.51 6.20 5.45
N LEU A 71 -11.38 5.49 5.46
CA LEU A 71 -10.04 6.06 5.26
C LEU A 71 -9.65 7.09 6.32
N LEU A 72 -10.07 6.88 7.57
CA LEU A 72 -9.93 7.87 8.63
C LEU A 72 -8.46 8.14 8.96
N GLY A 73 -7.62 7.11 9.01
CA GLY A 73 -6.20 7.23 9.32
C GLY A 73 -5.41 7.95 8.24
N SER A 74 -5.61 7.59 6.97
CA SER A 74 -4.92 8.24 5.85
C SER A 74 -5.32 9.71 5.73
N ARG A 75 -6.61 10.04 5.87
CA ARG A 75 -7.08 11.43 5.91
C ARG A 75 -6.47 12.20 7.09
N TYR A 76 -6.48 11.62 8.28
CA TYR A 76 -5.88 12.26 9.45
C TYR A 76 -4.38 12.53 9.24
N TYR A 77 -3.64 11.58 8.66
CA TYR A 77 -2.23 11.75 8.35
C TYR A 77 -2.01 12.89 7.34
N LEU A 78 -2.82 12.99 6.29
CA LEU A 78 -2.70 14.07 5.30
C LEU A 78 -2.98 15.45 5.92
N ASP A 79 -3.89 15.54 6.89
CA ASP A 79 -4.16 16.78 7.62
C ASP A 79 -3.08 17.09 8.68
N ASN A 80 -2.38 16.06 9.19
CA ASN A 80 -1.39 16.17 10.27
C ASN A 80 -0.09 15.42 9.92
N PRO A 81 0.58 15.78 8.81
CA PRO A 81 1.64 14.94 8.29
C PRO A 81 2.92 15.15 9.09
N VAL A 82 3.64 14.05 9.33
CA VAL A 82 4.93 14.08 10.07
C VAL A 82 6.00 14.83 9.26
N GLN A 83 5.85 14.88 7.93
CA GLN A 83 6.70 15.63 7.00
C GLN A 83 5.83 16.42 6.02
N PRO A 84 6.29 17.57 5.50
CA PRO A 84 5.46 18.36 4.58
C PRO A 84 5.06 17.57 3.32
N LEU A 85 3.75 17.50 3.02
CA LEU A 85 3.23 16.68 1.92
C LEU A 85 3.84 17.01 0.56
N TYR A 86 4.17 18.27 0.29
CA TYR A 86 4.78 18.68 -0.98
C TYR A 86 6.18 18.09 -1.21
N LYS A 87 6.79 17.49 -0.18
CA LYS A 87 8.05 16.75 -0.27
C LYS A 87 7.85 15.24 -0.42
N THR A 88 6.61 14.75 -0.29
CA THR A 88 6.26 13.35 -0.54
C THR A 88 6.16 13.13 -2.04
N ILE A 89 7.00 12.24 -2.56
CA ILE A 89 7.12 12.00 -4.00
C ILE A 89 6.20 10.87 -4.49
N ALA A 90 5.80 9.96 -3.60
CA ALA A 90 4.92 8.85 -3.88
C ALA A 90 4.42 8.20 -2.59
N ASN A 91 3.28 7.51 -2.70
CA ASN A 91 2.82 6.52 -1.75
C ASN A 91 2.68 5.18 -2.45
N VAL A 92 3.19 4.11 -1.84
CA VAL A 92 2.94 2.73 -2.27
C VAL A 92 2.16 2.06 -1.16
N ASN A 93 0.89 1.77 -1.42
CA ASN A 93 0.00 1.15 -0.45
C ASN A 93 -0.09 -0.36 -0.66
N ILE A 94 -0.10 -1.11 0.43
CA ILE A 94 -0.26 -2.56 0.45
C ILE A 94 -1.60 -2.86 1.12
N ASP A 95 -2.54 -3.35 0.33
CA ASP A 95 -3.87 -3.75 0.77
C ASP A 95 -4.28 -5.05 0.08
N GLY A 96 -4.32 -6.11 0.86
CA GLY A 96 -4.30 -7.46 0.34
C GLY A 96 -2.87 -7.89 -0.03
N LEU A 97 -2.51 -9.09 0.39
CA LEU A 97 -1.34 -9.77 -0.13
C LEU A 97 -1.69 -11.22 -0.44
N ALA A 98 -1.46 -11.62 -1.69
CA ALA A 98 -1.65 -13.00 -2.08
C ALA A 98 -0.58 -13.88 -1.39
N MET A 99 -1.03 -14.91 -0.67
CA MET A 99 -0.15 -15.87 -0.01
C MET A 99 0.18 -17.02 -0.96
N PHE A 100 1.06 -16.76 -1.92
CA PHE A 100 1.59 -17.78 -2.83
C PHE A 100 3.10 -17.91 -2.64
N ASP A 101 3.60 -19.14 -2.64
CA ASP A 101 5.05 -19.41 -2.58
C ASP A 101 5.77 -18.96 -3.86
N THR A 102 5.08 -19.01 -5.00
CA THR A 102 5.61 -18.65 -6.32
C THR A 102 4.57 -17.90 -7.13
N PHE A 103 4.98 -16.86 -7.84
CA PHE A 103 4.15 -16.09 -8.77
C PHE A 103 5.02 -15.59 -9.93
N ASN A 104 4.40 -15.34 -11.09
CA ASN A 104 5.10 -14.91 -12.30
C ASN A 104 4.77 -13.46 -12.68
N ASP A 105 3.79 -12.85 -12.02
CA ASP A 105 3.27 -11.54 -12.37
C ASP A 105 2.80 -10.74 -11.16
N ILE A 106 2.73 -9.42 -11.35
CA ILE A 106 2.21 -8.46 -10.37
C ILE A 106 1.18 -7.56 -11.03
N VAL A 107 0.21 -7.10 -10.24
CA VAL A 107 -0.81 -6.15 -10.66
C VAL A 107 -0.66 -4.88 -9.84
N GLY A 108 -0.41 -3.76 -10.50
CA GLY A 108 -0.40 -2.45 -9.86
C GLY A 108 -1.75 -1.78 -9.97
N ILE A 109 -2.51 -1.72 -8.88
CA ILE A 109 -3.81 -1.05 -8.87
C ILE A 109 -3.57 0.46 -8.93
N GLY A 110 -3.94 1.11 -10.04
CA GLY A 110 -3.72 2.53 -10.27
C GLY A 110 -2.37 2.89 -10.90
N ALA A 111 -1.56 1.88 -11.28
CA ALA A 111 -0.27 2.09 -11.93
C ALA A 111 -0.38 2.92 -13.24
N GLU A 112 -1.53 2.88 -13.89
CA GLU A 112 -1.86 3.66 -15.09
C GLU A 112 -2.17 5.15 -14.81
N LEU A 113 -2.34 5.55 -13.55
CA LEU A 113 -2.75 6.90 -13.14
C LEU A 113 -1.57 7.82 -12.83
N SER A 114 -0.35 7.28 -12.79
CA SER A 114 0.87 8.05 -12.49
C SER A 114 2.10 7.45 -13.18
N THR A 115 3.25 8.10 -13.01
CA THR A 115 4.54 7.57 -13.52
C THR A 115 5.05 6.37 -12.73
N LEU A 116 4.44 6.03 -11.58
CA LEU A 116 4.82 4.85 -10.79
C LEU A 116 4.60 3.54 -11.56
N GLY A 117 3.74 3.52 -12.58
CA GLY A 117 3.62 2.36 -13.46
C GLY A 117 4.89 2.02 -14.23
N ASP A 118 5.75 3.01 -14.51
CA ASP A 118 7.06 2.76 -15.12
C ASP A 118 8.05 2.17 -14.12
N ASP A 119 8.08 2.71 -12.89
CA ASP A 119 8.87 2.14 -11.79
C ASP A 119 8.45 0.70 -11.46
N LEU A 120 7.15 0.41 -11.47
CA LEU A 120 6.60 -0.93 -11.27
C LEU A 120 7.08 -1.90 -12.36
N ARG A 121 7.05 -1.48 -13.63
CA ARG A 121 7.53 -2.30 -14.76
C ARG A 121 9.02 -2.57 -14.69
N GLU A 122 9.82 -1.58 -14.30
CA GLU A 122 11.25 -1.76 -14.08
C GLU A 122 11.52 -2.73 -12.94
N ALA A 123 10.87 -2.55 -11.79
CA ALA A 123 10.99 -3.43 -10.64
C ALA A 123 10.56 -4.87 -10.97
N ALA A 124 9.47 -5.05 -11.71
CA ALA A 124 9.02 -6.37 -12.18
C ALA A 124 10.08 -7.03 -13.07
N SER A 125 10.62 -6.29 -14.06
CA SER A 125 11.64 -6.79 -14.97
C SER A 125 12.91 -7.24 -14.25
N ILE A 126 13.36 -6.50 -13.23
CA ILE A 126 14.55 -6.86 -12.42
C ILE A 126 14.33 -8.20 -11.70
N ASN A 127 13.10 -8.50 -11.31
CA ASN A 127 12.73 -9.71 -10.59
C ASN A 127 12.24 -10.85 -11.51
N GLY A 128 12.30 -10.68 -12.84
CA GLY A 128 11.80 -11.67 -13.79
C GLY A 128 10.28 -11.86 -13.76
N LEU A 129 9.55 -10.84 -13.31
CA LEU A 129 8.09 -10.81 -13.20
C LEU A 129 7.47 -10.05 -14.38
N ALA A 130 6.28 -10.47 -14.79
CA ALA A 130 5.43 -9.69 -15.69
C ALA A 130 4.59 -8.67 -14.91
N VAL A 131 4.15 -7.60 -15.58
CA VAL A 131 3.08 -6.73 -15.06
C VAL A 131 1.80 -7.09 -15.80
N SER A 132 0.85 -7.68 -15.08
CA SER A 132 -0.45 -8.08 -15.61
C SER A 132 -1.46 -6.94 -15.48
N PRO A 133 -2.42 -6.83 -16.42
CA PRO A 133 -3.53 -5.92 -16.25
C PRO A 133 -4.38 -6.34 -15.04
N LEU A 134 -5.14 -5.39 -14.48
CA LEU A 134 -6.18 -5.69 -13.51
C LEU A 134 -7.11 -6.80 -14.06
N PRO A 135 -7.39 -7.87 -13.29
CA PRO A 135 -8.29 -8.92 -13.74
C PRO A 135 -9.68 -8.34 -14.05
N ALA A 136 -10.39 -8.92 -15.02
CA ALA A 136 -11.65 -8.37 -15.53
C ALA A 136 -12.77 -8.30 -14.46
N GLU A 137 -12.65 -9.09 -13.40
CA GLU A 137 -13.53 -9.11 -12.23
C GLU A 137 -13.37 -7.85 -11.36
N PHE A 138 -12.24 -7.16 -11.49
CA PHE A 138 -11.94 -5.92 -10.80
C PHE A 138 -12.09 -4.74 -11.76
N THR A 139 -12.73 -3.67 -11.29
CA THR A 139 -12.64 -2.37 -11.98
C THR A 139 -11.61 -1.53 -11.27
N TRP A 140 -10.78 -0.82 -12.03
CA TRP A 140 -9.77 0.08 -11.44
C TRP A 140 -10.44 1.10 -10.51
N GLN A 141 -11.62 1.62 -10.88
CA GLN A 141 -12.40 2.56 -10.05
C GLN A 141 -12.80 1.96 -8.71
N ALA A 142 -13.33 0.73 -8.70
CA ALA A 142 -13.74 0.10 -7.45
C ALA A 142 -12.55 -0.34 -6.61
N SER A 143 -11.42 -0.69 -7.21
CA SER A 143 -10.27 -1.24 -6.48
C SER A 143 -9.35 -0.12 -5.96
N PHE A 144 -9.08 0.89 -6.79
CA PHE A 144 -8.25 2.03 -6.43
C PHE A 144 -8.95 2.98 -5.45
N ALA A 145 -10.25 3.26 -5.65
CA ALA A 145 -10.97 4.24 -4.84
C ALA A 145 -11.44 3.72 -3.47
N ARG A 146 -11.13 2.47 -3.12
CA ARG A 146 -11.58 1.80 -1.89
C ARG A 146 -10.45 1.44 -0.92
N SER A 147 -9.26 1.98 -1.12
CA SER A 147 -8.13 1.76 -0.22
C SER A 147 -7.38 3.06 0.01
N ASP A 148 -6.50 3.11 1.01
CA ASP A 148 -5.83 4.32 1.51
C ASP A 148 -5.11 5.14 0.43
N GLN A 149 -4.59 4.50 -0.63
CA GLN A 149 -3.92 5.17 -1.75
C GLN A 149 -4.76 6.27 -2.42
N ILE A 150 -6.10 6.16 -2.43
CA ILE A 150 -6.95 7.21 -3.01
C ILE A 150 -6.83 8.53 -2.26
N ALA A 151 -6.64 8.49 -0.94
CA ALA A 151 -6.53 9.71 -0.13
C ALA A 151 -5.23 10.46 -0.51
N PHE A 152 -4.13 9.72 -0.70
CA PHE A 152 -2.85 10.28 -1.16
C PHE A 152 -2.95 10.82 -2.60
N ALA A 153 -3.58 10.07 -3.51
CA ALA A 153 -3.83 10.51 -4.87
C ALA A 153 -4.65 11.80 -4.95
N GLN A 154 -5.71 11.92 -4.13
CA GLN A 154 -6.53 13.14 -4.02
C GLN A 154 -5.75 14.35 -3.47
N ALA A 155 -4.73 14.10 -2.63
CA ALA A 155 -3.81 15.11 -2.14
C ALA A 155 -2.71 15.49 -3.16
N GLY A 156 -2.71 14.90 -4.35
CA GLY A 156 -1.74 15.17 -5.42
C GLY A 156 -0.44 14.38 -5.28
N ILE A 157 -0.39 13.35 -4.45
CA ILE A 157 0.75 12.44 -4.30
C ILE A 157 0.53 11.26 -5.26
N PRO A 158 1.49 10.92 -6.14
CA PRO A 158 1.41 9.70 -6.94
C PRO A 158 1.21 8.46 -6.06
N SER A 159 0.22 7.63 -6.36
CA SER A 159 -0.15 6.45 -5.57
C SER A 159 -0.74 5.34 -6.44
#